data_AF-A0A0X7K0Z4-F1
#
_entry.id   AF-A0A0X7K0Z4-F1
#
_cell.length_a   1.000
_cell.length_b   1.000
_cell.length_c   1.000
_cell.angle_alpha   90.00
_cell.angle_beta   90.00
_cell.angle_gamma   90.00
#
_symmetry.space_group_name_H-M   'P 1'
#
loop_
_entity.id
_entity.type
_entity.pdbx_description
1 polymer ?
#
loop_
_entity_poly.entity_id
_entity_poly.type
_entity_poly.pdbx_seq_one_letter_code
_entity_poly.pdbx_strand_id
1 'polypeptide(L)'
;MQGSQRYSLTIQNLFTVSREGISGAEALISILDGSLEIDQIRLSGKVGPGESVYQREYKGKPGLKAELLTGIGQITFAAICPGRISC
;
A
#
# COMPACT_ATOMS: atom_id res chain seq x y z
N MET A 1 23.12 2.36 15.22
CA MET A 1 22.77 2.13 13.81
C MET A 1 21.31 1.69 13.78
N GLN A 2 20.35 2.61 13.67
CA GLN A 2 18.94 2.22 13.53
C GLN A 2 18.77 1.70 12.11
N GLY A 3 18.69 0.37 11.96
CA GLY A 3 18.53 -0.28 10.67
C GLY A 3 17.23 0.19 10.03
N SER A 4 17.35 1.05 9.02
CA SER A 4 16.21 1.44 8.20
C SER A 4 15.72 0.21 7.45
N GLN A 5 14.54 -0.28 7.82
CA GLN A 5 13.86 -1.32 7.07
C GLN A 5 13.12 -0.66 5.91
N ARG A 6 13.27 -1.25 4.72
CA ARG A 6 12.52 -0.84 3.54
C ARG A 6 11.23 -1.64 3.48
N TYR A 7 10.17 -0.99 3.08
CA TYR A 7 8.87 -1.58 2.86
C TYR A 7 8.39 -1.20 1.47
N SER A 8 7.77 -2.15 0.78
CA SER A 8 7.05 -1.89 -0.46
C SER A 8 5.57 -1.92 -0.15
N LEU A 9 4.90 -0.78 -0.28
CA LEU A 9 3.46 -0.73 -0.37
C LEU A 9 3.06 -0.89 -1.82
N THR A 10 2.26 -1.92 -2.10
CA THR A 10 1.79 -2.26 -3.42
C THR A 10 0.27 -2.28 -3.39
N ILE A 11 -0.37 -1.55 -4.31
CA ILE A 11 -1.82 -1.38 -4.33
C ILE A 11 -2.34 -1.75 -5.69
N GLN A 12 -3.32 -2.65 -5.69
CA GLN A 12 -3.90 -3.25 -6.88
C GLN A 12 -5.42 -3.17 -6.83
N ASN A 13 -6.05 -3.25 -8.00
CA ASN A 13 -7.49 -3.37 -8.16
C ASN A 13 -8.28 -2.23 -7.49
N LEU A 14 -7.78 -1.00 -7.60
CA LEU A 14 -8.43 0.21 -7.09
C LEU A 14 -9.51 0.66 -8.10
N PHE A 15 -10.47 -0.22 -8.34
CA PHE A 15 -11.59 0.03 -9.23
C PHE A 15 -12.85 -0.63 -8.70
N THR A 16 -13.99 -0.02 -8.99
CA THR A 16 -15.30 -0.59 -8.73
C THR A 16 -15.89 -1.08 -10.05
N VAL A 17 -16.31 -2.34 -10.07
CA VAL A 17 -17.07 -2.89 -11.21
C VAL A 17 -18.54 -2.72 -10.90
N SER A 18 -19.17 -1.80 -11.61
CA SER A 18 -20.62 -1.58 -11.59
C SER A 18 -21.24 -2.17 -12.84
N ARG A 19 -22.57 -2.35 -12.87
CA ARG A 19 -23.28 -2.80 -14.09
C ARG A 19 -23.05 -1.87 -15.29
N GLU A 20 -22.70 -0.61 -15.04
CA GLU A 20 -22.48 0.42 -16.06
C GLU A 20 -21.01 0.55 -16.51
N GLY A 21 -20.09 -0.20 -15.89
CA GLY A 21 -18.68 -0.22 -16.28
C GLY A 21 -17.71 -0.19 -15.10
N ILE A 22 -16.44 0.07 -15.42
CA ILE A 22 -15.35 0.18 -14.45
C ILE A 22 -15.22 1.64 -14.04
N SER A 23 -15.61 1.95 -12.80
CA SER A 23 -15.37 3.25 -12.17
C SER A 23 -14.08 3.22 -11.36
N GLY A 24 -13.37 4.35 -11.32
CA GLY A 24 -12.24 4.49 -10.41
C GLY A 24 -12.73 4.42 -8.96
N ALA A 25 -12.01 3.69 -8.11
CA ALA A 25 -12.28 3.69 -6.68
C ALA A 25 -11.40 4.75 -5.99
N GLU A 26 -11.68 4.97 -4.72
CA GLU A 26 -10.76 5.66 -3.83
C GLU A 26 -10.31 4.66 -2.76
N ALA A 27 -9.05 4.72 -2.35
CA ALA A 27 -8.50 3.99 -1.22
C ALA A 27 -7.71 4.94 -0.33
N LEU A 28 -7.93 4.80 0.97
CA LEU A 28 -7.23 5.54 2.01
C LEU A 28 -6.44 4.56 2.85
N ILE A 29 -5.13 4.74 2.89
CA ILE A 29 -4.20 3.85 3.57
C ILE A 29 -3.44 4.65 4.61
N SER A 30 -3.45 4.17 5.84
CA SER A 30 -2.65 4.74 6.90
C SER A 30 -1.45 3.86 7.19
N ILE A 31 -0.29 4.49 7.25
CA ILE A 31 0.97 3.87 7.65
C ILE A 31 1.17 4.13 9.13
N LEU A 32 1.25 3.05 9.89
CA LEU A 32 1.37 3.04 11.34
C LEU A 32 2.77 2.55 11.72
N ASP A 33 3.50 3.34 12.51
CA ASP A 33 4.71 2.91 13.23
C ASP A 33 4.29 2.41 14.61
N GLY A 34 4.00 1.10 14.70
CA GLY A 34 3.46 0.49 15.92
C GLY A 34 2.03 0.94 16.20
N SER A 35 1.88 2.01 16.99
CA SER A 35 0.59 2.57 17.42
C SER A 35 0.38 4.02 16.94
N LEU A 36 1.36 4.58 16.22
CA LEU A 36 1.36 5.97 15.78
C LEU A 36 1.18 6.03 14.27
N GLU A 37 0.17 6.75 13.79
CA GLU A 37 0.04 7.06 12.37
C GLU A 37 1.14 8.04 11.96
N ILE A 38 1.99 7.63 11.02
CA ILE A 38 3.12 8.44 10.54
C ILE A 38 2.87 9.04 9.16
N ASP A 39 2.01 8.42 8.36
CA ASP A 39 1.70 8.87 6.99
C ASP A 39 0.31 8.37 6.61
N GLN A 40 -0.41 9.16 5.82
CA GLN A 40 -1.68 8.79 5.25
C GLN A 40 -1.64 9.00 3.74
N ILE A 41 -2.01 7.97 3.00
CA ILE A 41 -1.99 7.94 1.55
C ILE A 41 -3.42 7.88 1.08
N ARG A 42 -3.84 8.92 0.37
CA ARG A 42 -5.10 8.91 -0.38
C ARG A 42 -4.79 8.64 -1.83
N LEU A 43 -5.38 7.58 -2.36
CA LEU A 43 -5.33 7.26 -3.78
C LEU A 43 -6.75 7.30 -4.34
N SER A 44 -6.88 8.00 -5.45
CA SER A 44 -8.11 8.11 -6.22
C SER A 44 -7.76 7.83 -7.67
N GLY A 45 -8.32 6.78 -8.26
CA GLY A 45 -7.98 6.43 -9.64
C GLY A 45 -8.64 5.17 -10.13
N LYS A 46 -8.41 4.87 -11.41
CA LYS A 46 -8.81 3.62 -12.08
C LYS A 46 -7.56 2.75 -12.23
N VAL A 47 -7.21 1.98 -11.20
CA VAL A 47 -6.10 1.00 -11.29
C VAL A 47 -6.68 -0.30 -11.84
N GLY A 48 -6.81 -0.39 -13.16
CA GLY A 48 -7.43 -1.52 -13.84
C GLY A 48 -6.54 -2.78 -13.84
N PRO A 49 -7.13 -3.96 -14.11
CA PRO A 49 -6.36 -5.19 -14.27
C PRO A 49 -5.46 -5.05 -15.53
N GLY A 50 -4.15 -4.90 -15.31
CA GLY A 50 -3.15 -4.75 -16.36
C GLY A 50 -2.49 -3.38 -16.47
N GLU A 51 -3.00 -2.35 -15.78
CA GLU A 51 -2.38 -1.01 -15.78
C GLU A 51 -1.93 -0.59 -14.38
N SER A 52 -0.62 -0.38 -14.27
CA SER A 52 0.08 0.42 -13.26
C SER A 52 -0.35 0.17 -11.82
N VAL A 53 0.17 -0.93 -11.26
CA VAL A 53 0.21 -1.16 -9.82
C VAL A 53 0.84 0.07 -9.16
N TYR A 54 0.13 0.72 -8.24
CA TYR A 54 0.72 1.80 -7.47
C TYR A 54 1.68 1.17 -6.47
N GLN A 55 2.97 1.42 -6.65
CA GLN A 55 4.01 0.95 -5.76
C GLN A 55 4.72 2.15 -5.15
N ARG A 56 4.86 2.14 -3.82
CA ARG A 56 5.60 3.16 -3.09
C ARG A 56 6.52 2.50 -2.08
N GLU A 57 7.79 2.89 -2.13
CA GLU A 57 8.78 2.46 -1.16
C GLU A 57 8.74 3.34 0.08
N TYR A 58 8.70 2.71 1.24
CA TYR A 58 8.76 3.33 2.55
C TYR A 58 10.06 2.94 3.24
N LYS A 59 10.73 3.90 3.86
CA LYS A 59 11.90 3.65 4.72
C LYS A 59 11.52 4.05 6.13
N GLY A 60 11.53 3.10 7.04
CA GLY A 60 11.26 3.37 8.44
C GLY A 60 11.80 2.29 9.36
N LYS A 61 11.24 2.23 10.57
CA LYS A 61 11.66 1.23 11.56
C LYS A 61 11.07 -0.15 11.22
N PRO A 62 11.76 -1.24 11.62
CA PRO A 62 11.15 -2.56 11.64
C PRO A 62 9.88 -2.52 12.52
N GLY A 63 8.74 -2.89 11.95
CA GLY A 63 7.44 -2.89 12.61
C GLY A 63 6.40 -1.95 12.01
N LEU A 64 6.72 -1.26 10.90
CA LEU A 64 5.72 -0.51 10.16
C LEU A 64 4.58 -1.41 9.69
N LYS A 65 3.36 -0.87 9.75
CA LYS A 65 2.14 -1.50 9.26
C LYS A 65 1.44 -0.55 8.30
N ALA A 66 0.77 -1.10 7.31
CA ALA A 66 -0.15 -0.36 6.47
C ALA A 66 -1.55 -0.93 6.68
N GLU A 67 -2.50 -0.07 7.00
CA GLU A 67 -3.91 -0.45 7.14
C GLU A 67 -4.74 0.31 6.11
N LEU A 68 -5.63 -0.42 5.44
CA LEU A 68 -6.63 0.17 4.55
C LEU A 68 -7.78 0.66 5.42
N LEU A 69 -7.91 1.98 5.58
CA LEU A 69 -8.96 2.59 6.38
C LEU A 69 -10.30 2.59 5.66
N THR A 70 -10.29 2.98 4.38
CA THR A 70 -11.50 3.07 3.56
C THR A 70 -11.18 2.84 2.10
N GLY A 71 -12.14 2.31 1.36
CA GLY A 71 -12.02 2.11 -0.08
C GLY A 71 -12.04 0.66 -0.53
N ILE A 72 -11.86 0.48 -1.84
CA ILE A 72 -11.84 -0.83 -2.50
C ILE A 72 -10.51 -0.98 -3.22
N GLY A 73 -9.81 -2.06 -2.94
CA GLY A 73 -8.47 -2.30 -3.46
C GLY A 73 -7.72 -3.30 -2.60
N GLN A 74 -6.81 -4.03 -3.22
CA GLN A 74 -5.93 -4.95 -2.53
C GLN A 74 -4.64 -4.22 -2.18
N ILE A 75 -4.34 -4.15 -0.89
CA ILE A 75 -3.10 -3.58 -0.38
C ILE A 75 -2.16 -4.71 0.05
N THR A 76 -0.90 -4.61 -0.35
CA THR A 76 0.16 -5.52 0.05
C THR A 76 1.29 -4.68 0.60
N PHE A 77 1.59 -4.85 1.89
CA PHE A 77 2.69 -4.17 2.56
C PHE A 77 3.74 -5.19 2.97
N ALA A 78 4.83 -5.25 2.22
CA ALA A 78 5.89 -6.24 2.43
C ALA A 78 7.20 -5.54 2.78
N ALA A 79 7.90 -6.04 3.79
CA ALA A 79 9.25 -5.61 4.08
C ALA A 79 10.20 -6.08 2.95
N ILE A 80 10.88 -5.13 2.30
CA ILE A 80 11.96 -5.43 1.37
C ILE A 80 13.22 -5.61 2.22
N CYS A 81 13.58 -6.87 2.51
CA CYS A 81 14.86 -7.20 3.14
C CYS A 81 15.98 -7.04 2.07
N PRO A 82 16.93 -6.08 2.20
CA PRO A 82 18.02 -5.95 1.24
C PRO A 82 19.10 -6.99 1.57
N GLY A 83 18.91 -8.21 1.08
CA GLY A 83 19.90 -9.28 1.12
C GLY A 83 19.48 -10.50 1.93
N ARG A 84 19.34 -11.62 1.20
CA ARG A 84 19.08 -13.00 1.63
C ARG A 84 17.63 -13.39 1.91
N ILE A 85 17.26 -14.42 1.15
CA ILE A 85 16.32 -15.51 1.42
C ILE A 85 16.11 -15.70 2.93
N SER A 86 14.85 -15.65 3.36
CA SER A 86 14.34 -15.85 4.73
C SER A 86 14.57 -14.67 5.69
N CYS A 87 13.64 -13.72 5.60
CA CYS A 87 12.95 -13.17 6.77
C CYS A 87 11.80 -14.18 7.09
#